data_AF-A0A963NUN5-F1
#
_entry.id   AF-A0A963NUN5-F1
#
_cell.length_a   1.000
_cell.length_b   1.000
_cell.length_c   1.000
_cell.angle_alpha   90.00
_cell.angle_beta   90.00
_cell.angle_gamma   90.00
#
_symmetry.space_group_name_H-M   'P 1'
#
loop_
_entity.id
_entity.type
_entity.pdbx_description
1 polymer ?
#
loop_
_entity_poly.entity_id
_entity_poly.type
_entity_poly.pdbx_seq_one_letter_code
_entity_poly.pdbx_strand_id
1 'polypeptide(L)'
;MAFLISAPAADLPQPKPRRTARLPQTGDTHSTTSAQLAEGCDVKAKALLNTPPSTTPHTRLIPLTDWNQYHAWPPIGGLRHLVFFERTNGFDKVVRRVGRRVLIDEASFFAWVDSNNGSAA
;
A
#
# COMPACT_ATOMS: atom_id res chain seq x y z
N MET A 1 -2.63 -4.44 -62.97
CA MET A 1 -3.55 -5.11 -62.02
C MET A 1 -3.43 -4.41 -60.68
N ALA A 2 -4.37 -3.54 -60.34
CA ALA A 2 -4.35 -2.76 -59.10
C ALA A 2 -5.02 -3.57 -57.98
N PHE A 3 -4.26 -3.93 -56.94
CA PHE A 3 -4.80 -4.56 -55.75
C PHE A 3 -5.39 -3.50 -54.82
N LEU A 4 -6.72 -3.48 -54.72
CA LEU A 4 -7.47 -2.74 -53.71
C LEU A 4 -7.29 -3.44 -52.36
N ILE A 5 -6.50 -2.86 -51.47
CA ILE A 5 -6.39 -3.29 -50.07
C ILE A 5 -7.53 -2.62 -49.31
N SER A 6 -8.58 -3.39 -49.04
CA SER A 6 -9.71 -3.02 -48.18
C SER A 6 -9.23 -2.95 -46.73
N ALA A 7 -9.29 -1.77 -46.12
CA ALA A 7 -9.00 -1.58 -44.71
C ALA A 7 -10.23 -1.97 -43.86
N PRO A 8 -10.10 -2.79 -42.81
CA PRO A 8 -11.20 -3.04 -41.88
C PRO A 8 -11.44 -1.81 -40.99
N ALA A 9 -12.71 -1.40 -40.92
CA ALA A 9 -13.19 -0.28 -40.13
C ALA A 9 -12.77 -0.41 -38.65
N ALA A 10 -12.13 0.64 -38.14
CA ALA A 10 -11.80 0.78 -36.73
C ALA A 10 -13.08 0.94 -35.91
N ASP A 11 -13.38 -0.07 -35.11
CA ASP A 11 -14.42 -0.07 -34.09
C ASP A 11 -14.01 0.92 -32.97
N LEU A 12 -14.69 2.07 -32.93
CA LEU A 12 -14.50 3.07 -31.89
C LEU A 12 -15.19 2.61 -30.59
N PRO A 13 -14.48 2.56 -29.45
CA PRO A 13 -15.10 2.17 -28.18
C PRO A 13 -16.11 3.23 -27.72
N GLN A 14 -17.36 2.81 -27.54
CA GLN A 14 -18.46 3.64 -27.05
C GLN A 14 -18.21 4.11 -25.60
N PRO A 15 -18.57 5.36 -25.24
CA PRO A 15 -18.43 5.87 -23.88
C PRO A 15 -19.47 5.26 -22.93
N LYS A 16 -19.00 4.81 -21.75
CA LYS A 16 -19.81 4.18 -20.70
C LYS A 16 -20.74 5.21 -20.01
N PRO A 17 -21.98 4.84 -19.64
CA PRO A 17 -22.89 5.75 -18.94
C PRO A 17 -22.40 6.10 -17.53
N ARG A 18 -22.41 7.39 -17.22
CA ARG A 18 -21.98 7.99 -15.95
C ARG A 18 -23.03 7.71 -14.87
N ARG A 19 -22.72 6.79 -13.97
CA ARG A 19 -23.57 6.38 -12.84
C ARG A 19 -23.81 7.57 -11.91
N THR A 20 -25.06 8.00 -11.81
CA THR A 20 -25.54 9.08 -10.95
C THR A 20 -25.23 8.77 -9.48
N ALA A 21 -24.47 9.64 -8.82
CA ALA A 21 -24.15 9.53 -7.40
C ALA A 21 -25.39 9.87 -6.57
N ARG A 22 -25.78 8.94 -5.69
CA ARG A 22 -26.84 9.09 -4.70
C ARG A 22 -26.24 9.70 -3.43
N LEU A 23 -26.70 10.89 -3.04
CA LEU A 23 -26.37 11.50 -1.74
C LEU A 23 -26.87 10.60 -0.59
N PRO A 24 -26.05 10.29 0.42
CA PRO A 24 -26.53 9.92 1.73
C PRO A 24 -26.75 11.18 2.59
N GLN A 25 -27.89 11.19 3.27
CA GLN A 25 -28.31 12.17 4.26
C GLN A 25 -27.46 12.00 5.54
N THR A 26 -26.84 13.06 6.03
CA THR A 26 -26.27 13.11 7.38
C THR A 26 -27.33 13.67 8.32
N GLY A 27 -27.88 12.80 9.17
CA GLY A 27 -28.71 13.16 10.29
C GLY A 27 -27.85 13.52 11.50
N ASP A 28 -28.26 14.60 12.17
CA ASP A 28 -27.74 15.11 13.43
C ASP A 28 -28.02 14.15 14.61
N THR A 29 -27.07 14.00 15.53
CA THR A 29 -27.36 13.64 16.93
C THR A 29 -26.29 14.18 17.90
N HIS A 30 -26.63 15.31 18.53
CA HIS A 30 -26.46 15.71 19.94
C HIS A 30 -25.34 15.12 20.84
N SER A 31 -24.53 16.05 21.37
CA SER A 31 -24.39 16.41 22.79
C SER A 31 -23.85 15.43 23.85
N THR A 32 -22.88 15.98 24.61
CA THR A 32 -22.86 16.05 26.10
C THR A 32 -22.09 15.00 26.92
N THR A 33 -21.09 15.55 27.65
CA THR A 33 -20.63 15.21 29.01
C THR A 33 -19.86 13.91 29.27
N SER A 34 -18.62 14.08 29.74
CA SER A 34 -18.10 13.64 31.06
C SER A 34 -16.60 13.97 31.09
N ALA A 35 -16.13 15.03 31.77
CA ALA A 35 -15.83 15.05 33.21
C ALA A 35 -14.94 13.87 33.65
N GLN A 36 -13.62 14.05 33.58
CA GLN A 36 -12.64 13.09 34.09
C GLN A 36 -11.73 13.82 35.09
N LEU A 37 -12.18 13.87 36.35
CA LEU A 37 -11.34 14.01 37.53
C LEU A 37 -11.21 12.63 38.17
N ALA A 38 -9.99 12.17 38.42
CA ALA A 38 -9.52 11.44 39.61
C ALA A 38 -8.16 10.80 39.27
N GLU A 39 -7.05 11.24 39.86
CA GLU A 39 -6.47 10.76 41.13
C GLU A 39 -5.33 9.75 40.88
N GLY A 40 -4.28 9.84 41.68
CA GLY A 40 -3.34 8.72 41.89
C GLY A 40 -1.90 8.97 41.42
N CYS A 41 -1.17 9.80 42.17
CA CYS A 41 0.28 9.66 42.27
C CYS A 41 0.55 8.52 43.25
N ASP A 42 0.99 7.36 42.75
CA ASP A 42 1.43 6.25 43.61
C ASP A 42 2.84 5.78 43.22
N VAL A 43 3.73 6.02 44.16
CA VAL A 43 5.12 5.59 44.23
C VAL A 43 5.16 4.18 44.81
N LYS A 44 5.53 3.15 44.03
CA LYS A 44 6.47 2.10 44.47
C LYS A 44 6.70 0.98 43.45
N ALA A 45 8.00 0.75 43.24
CA ALA A 45 8.66 -0.54 43.30
C ALA A 45 8.44 -1.58 42.16
N LYS A 46 9.60 -1.96 41.60
CA LYS A 46 9.95 -3.30 41.11
C LYS A 46 9.18 -3.81 39.90
N ALA A 47 9.71 -3.50 38.72
CA ALA A 47 9.56 -4.33 37.54
C ALA A 47 10.95 -4.58 36.91
N LEU A 48 11.72 -5.47 37.52
CA LEU A 48 12.59 -6.36 36.74
C LEU A 48 11.64 -7.42 36.16
N LEU A 49 11.71 -7.67 34.84
CA LEU A 49 10.95 -8.63 34.02
C LEU A 49 9.91 -8.07 33.03
N ASN A 50 10.11 -6.86 32.48
CA ASN A 50 9.44 -6.49 31.22
C ASN A 50 10.48 -6.07 30.18
N THR A 51 11.38 -6.99 29.80
CA THR A 51 12.00 -6.87 28.48
C THR A 51 10.88 -7.12 27.48
N PRO A 52 10.44 -6.12 26.67
CA PRO A 52 9.49 -6.42 25.61
C PRO A 52 10.11 -7.54 24.76
N PRO A 53 9.35 -8.59 24.40
CA PRO A 53 9.89 -9.64 23.54
C PRO A 53 10.48 -8.93 22.34
N SER A 54 11.77 -9.17 22.11
CA SER A 54 12.50 -8.71 20.94
C SER A 54 11.60 -8.93 19.75
N THR A 55 10.95 -7.86 19.30
CA THR A 55 10.07 -7.86 18.14
C THR A 55 11.04 -7.94 16.98
N THR A 56 11.54 -9.15 16.72
CA THR A 56 12.14 -9.46 15.45
C THR A 56 11.05 -9.08 14.45
N PRO A 57 11.22 -8.01 13.67
CA PRO A 57 10.18 -7.57 12.77
C PRO A 57 10.04 -8.69 11.74
N HIS A 58 9.07 -9.58 11.95
CA HIS A 58 8.71 -10.58 10.96
C HIS A 58 8.09 -9.80 9.82
N THR A 59 8.93 -9.46 8.85
CA THR A 59 8.50 -8.73 7.67
C THR A 59 7.58 -9.64 6.86
N ARG A 60 6.37 -9.17 6.58
CA ARG A 60 5.43 -9.94 5.77
C ARG A 60 5.95 -9.98 4.34
N LEU A 61 6.14 -11.20 3.84
CA LEU A 61 6.48 -11.42 2.44
C LEU A 61 5.19 -11.54 1.63
N ILE A 62 4.87 -10.50 0.88
CA ILE A 62 3.63 -10.40 0.12
C ILE A 62 3.95 -10.75 -1.35
N PRO A 63 3.26 -11.71 -1.97
CA PRO A 63 3.38 -11.93 -3.40
C PRO A 63 3.02 -10.67 -4.19
N LEU A 64 3.79 -10.39 -5.25
CA LEU A 64 3.57 -9.23 -6.11
C LEU A 64 2.12 -9.11 -6.62
N THR A 65 1.47 -10.25 -6.88
CA THR A 65 0.08 -10.33 -7.36
C THR A 65 -0.93 -9.92 -6.33
N ASP A 66 -0.60 -10.12 -5.05
CA ASP A 66 -1.52 -9.96 -3.93
C ASP A 66 -1.30 -8.62 -3.21
N TRP A 67 -0.30 -7.84 -3.62
CA TRP A 67 0.05 -6.55 -3.04
C TRP A 67 -1.16 -5.61 -2.89
N ASN A 68 -1.98 -5.51 -3.95
CA ASN A 68 -3.13 -4.61 -3.99
C ASN A 68 -4.26 -4.98 -3.00
N GLN A 69 -4.19 -6.16 -2.38
CA GLN A 69 -5.12 -6.56 -1.32
C GLN A 69 -4.76 -5.95 0.04
N TYR A 70 -3.47 -5.62 0.23
CA TYR A 70 -2.94 -5.07 1.48
C TYR A 70 -2.73 -3.56 1.38
N HIS A 71 -2.18 -3.10 0.25
CA HIS A 71 -1.82 -1.71 0.01
C HIS A 71 -2.41 -1.22 -1.31
N ALA A 72 -3.19 -0.14 -1.27
CA ALA A 72 -3.78 0.46 -2.47
C ALA A 72 -2.73 1.11 -3.40
N TRP A 73 -1.58 1.48 -2.84
CA TRP A 73 -0.46 2.08 -3.57
C TRP A 73 0.84 1.34 -3.23
N PRO A 74 1.74 1.12 -4.21
CA PRO A 74 1.58 1.33 -5.65
C PRO A 74 0.72 0.25 -6.34
N PRO A 75 0.07 0.53 -7.48
CA PRO A 75 -0.70 -0.46 -8.22
C PRO A 75 0.21 -1.56 -8.78
N ILE A 76 -0.34 -2.77 -9.02
CA ILE A 76 0.42 -3.93 -9.50
C ILE A 76 1.27 -3.61 -10.74
N GLY A 77 0.75 -2.82 -11.68
CA GLY A 77 1.49 -2.39 -12.87
C GLY A 77 2.72 -1.53 -12.54
N GLY A 78 2.58 -0.59 -11.59
CA GLY A 78 3.69 0.21 -11.10
C GLY A 78 4.71 -0.63 -10.34
N LEU A 79 4.25 -1.55 -9.50
CA LEU A 79 5.12 -2.47 -8.76
C LEU A 79 5.91 -3.39 -9.70
N ARG A 80 5.30 -3.89 -10.78
CA ARG A 80 6.01 -4.65 -11.84
C ARG A 80 7.10 -3.82 -12.51
N HIS A 81 6.83 -2.55 -12.78
CA HIS A 81 7.82 -1.63 -13.34
C HIS A 81 9.00 -1.42 -12.37
N LEU A 82 8.72 -1.22 -11.08
CA LEU A 82 9.77 -1.10 -10.05
C LEU A 82 10.65 -2.35 -9.96
N VAL A 83 10.04 -3.55 -10.00
CA VAL A 83 10.77 -4.83 -10.01
C VAL A 83 11.59 -4.99 -11.30
N PHE A 84 11.08 -4.55 -12.45
CA PHE A 84 11.84 -4.63 -13.70
C PHE A 84 13.09 -3.75 -13.68
N PHE A 85 12.99 -2.56 -13.08
CA PHE A 85 14.10 -1.61 -12.92
C PHE A 85 14.79 -1.71 -11.55
N GLU A 86 14.73 -2.87 -10.90
CA GLU A 86 15.21 -3.03 -9.52
C GLU A 86 16.70 -2.71 -9.35
N ARG A 87 17.50 -2.97 -10.38
CA ARG A 87 18.94 -2.69 -10.40
C ARG A 87 19.25 -1.19 -10.51
N THR A 88 18.42 -0.43 -11.21
CA THR A 88 18.62 1.01 -11.42
C THR A 88 18.08 1.82 -10.25
N ASN A 89 16.92 1.44 -9.71
CA ASN A 89 16.26 2.13 -8.61
C ASN A 89 16.69 1.65 -7.21
N GLY A 90 17.53 0.61 -7.13
CA GLY A 90 17.93 -0.01 -5.86
C GLY A 90 16.82 -0.81 -5.17
N PHE A 91 15.77 -1.20 -5.90
CA PHE A 91 14.63 -1.97 -5.39
C PHE A 91 14.95 -3.45 -5.15
N ASP A 92 16.14 -3.92 -5.58
CA ASP A 92 16.62 -5.30 -5.41
C ASP A 92 16.61 -5.76 -3.93
N LYS A 93 16.86 -4.83 -2.99
CA LYS A 93 16.84 -5.12 -1.54
C LYS A 93 15.46 -5.50 -1.01
N VAL A 94 14.40 -5.03 -1.67
CA VAL A 94 13.00 -5.23 -1.29
C VAL A 94 12.44 -6.52 -1.89
N VAL A 95 12.98 -6.94 -3.03
CA VAL A 95 12.47 -8.06 -3.83
C VAL A 95 13.11 -9.37 -3.38
N ARG A 96 12.27 -10.37 -3.09
CA ARG A 96 12.68 -11.74 -2.79
C ARG A 96 12.17 -12.68 -3.87
N ARG A 97 13.09 -13.21 -4.69
CA ARG A 97 12.76 -14.16 -5.77
C ARG A 97 12.82 -15.58 -5.21
N VAL A 98 11.68 -16.27 -5.23
CA VAL A 98 11.57 -17.67 -4.79
C VAL A 98 11.00 -18.50 -5.94
N GLY A 99 11.90 -19.21 -6.64
CA GLY A 99 11.56 -19.97 -7.85
C GLY A 99 11.00 -19.06 -8.95
N ARG A 100 9.73 -19.27 -9.31
CA ARG A 100 9.02 -18.50 -10.35
C ARG A 100 8.23 -17.31 -9.79
N ARG A 101 8.21 -17.12 -8.46
CA ARG A 101 7.41 -16.10 -7.78
C ARG A 101 8.29 -14.97 -7.29
N VAL A 102 7.73 -13.77 -7.34
CA VAL A 102 8.32 -12.54 -6.79
C VAL A 102 7.54 -12.18 -5.54
N LEU A 103 8.25 -12.16 -4.41
CA LEU A 103 7.74 -11.73 -3.13
C LEU A 103 8.35 -10.37 -2.79
N ILE A 104 7.57 -9.53 -2.13
CA ILE A 104 7.97 -8.20 -1.68
C ILE A 104 8.02 -8.23 -0.16
N ASP A 105 9.15 -7.82 0.39
CA ASP A 105 9.28 -7.59 1.82
C ASP A 105 8.63 -6.25 2.17
N GLU A 106 7.52 -6.31 2.91
CA GLU A 106 6.72 -5.15 3.29
C GLU A 106 7.55 -4.08 4.04
N ALA A 107 8.39 -4.47 4.99
CA ALA A 107 9.14 -3.49 5.78
C ALA A 107 10.30 -2.88 4.97
N SER A 108 10.98 -3.71 4.18
CA SER A 108 12.03 -3.23 3.28
C SER A 108 11.47 -2.28 2.22
N PHE A 109 10.23 -2.50 1.77
CA PHE A 109 9.53 -1.62 0.85
C PHE A 109 9.37 -0.22 1.45
N PHE A 110 8.85 -0.11 2.67
CA PHE A 110 8.67 1.18 3.33
C PHE A 110 10.01 1.88 3.59
N ALA A 111 11.02 1.15 4.07
CA ALA A 111 12.36 1.70 4.26
C ALA A 111 12.96 2.23 2.95
N TRP A 112 12.71 1.56 1.83
CA TRP A 112 13.11 2.04 0.50
C TRP A 112 12.32 3.29 0.09
N VAL A 113 10.99 3.32 0.31
CA VAL A 113 10.17 4.50 0.02
C VAL A 113 10.67 5.71 0.80
N ASP A 114 10.91 5.57 2.11
CA ASP A 114 11.42 6.64 2.97
C ASP A 114 12.78 7.16 2.49
N SER A 115 13.67 6.25 2.09
CA SER A 115 14.99 6.60 1.54
C SER A 115 14.89 7.33 0.20
N ASN A 116 13.91 6.95 -0.64
CA ASN A 116 13.76 7.49 -1.99
C ASN A 116 12.92 8.78 -2.01
N ASN A 117 12.13 9.05 -0.97
CA ASN A 117 11.38 10.31 -0.78
C ASN A 117 12.24 11.44 -0.18
N GLY A 118 13.52 11.16 0.17
CA GLY A 118 14.49 12.09 0.75
C GLY A 118 15.07 13.15 -0.21
N SER A 119 14.28 13.67 -1.14
CA SER A 119 14.57 14.88 -1.93
C SER A 119 13.38 15.85 -1.91
N ALA A 120 12.74 15.95 -0.74
CA ALA A 120 11.79 16.99 -0.40
C ALA A 120 12.03 17.42 1.06
N ALA A 121 13.15 18.11 1.27
CA ALA A 121 13.39 18.98 2.42
C ALA A 121 13.75 20.37 1.88
#